data_AF-A0A4V2S5I7-F1
#
_entry.id   AF-A0A4V2S5I7-F1
#
_cell.length_a   1.000
_cell.length_b   1.000
_cell.length_c   1.000
_cell.angle_alpha   90.00
_cell.angle_beta   90.00
_cell.angle_gamma   90.00
#
_symmetry.space_group_name_H-M   'P 1'
#
loop_
_entity.id
_entity.type
_entity.pdbx_description
1 polymer ?
#
loop_
_entity_poly.entity_id
_entity_poly.type
_entity_poly.pdbx_seq_one_letter_code
_entity_poly.pdbx_strand_id
1 'polypeptide(L)'
;MEIPTVEDLAEQLKAVSGAAEVGPDDAIQQISDVDSLDLMEWLYGFQNKYPHIPADESLFADIDDQTTLRSVHAKLVALATAAN
;
A
#
# COMPACT_ATOMS: atom_id res chain seq x y z
N MET A 1 -0.29 13.47 12.94
CA MET A 1 -0.16 12.86 11.61
C MET A 1 -1.13 11.71 11.58
N GLU A 2 -2.07 11.72 10.63
CA GLU A 2 -3.07 10.65 10.51
C GLU A 2 -2.60 9.72 9.40
N ILE A 3 -2.20 8.51 9.79
CA ILE A 3 -1.84 7.44 8.87
C ILE A 3 -3.08 6.56 8.73
N PRO A 4 -3.50 6.21 7.51
CA PRO A 4 -4.63 5.32 7.30
C PRO A 4 -4.38 3.95 7.93
N THR A 5 -5.44 3.28 8.35
CA THR A 5 -5.33 1.90 8.85
C THR A 5 -4.97 0.94 7.72
N VAL A 6 -4.52 -0.27 8.04
CA VAL A 6 -4.21 -1.27 7.01
C VAL A 6 -5.48 -1.67 6.23
N GLU A 7 -6.64 -1.65 6.88
CA GLU A 7 -7.94 -1.88 6.27
C GLU A 7 -8.29 -0.77 5.27
N ASP A 8 -8.05 0.50 5.61
CA ASP A 8 -8.25 1.62 4.67
C ASP A 8 -7.34 1.50 3.44
N LEU A 9 -6.11 1.02 3.62
CA LEU A 9 -5.17 0.79 2.53
C LEU A 9 -5.63 -0.34 1.61
N ALA A 10 -6.22 -1.39 2.18
CA ALA A 10 -6.79 -2.51 1.44
C ALA A 10 -8.02 -2.09 0.63
N GLU A 11 -8.90 -1.28 1.20
CA GLU A 11 -10.04 -0.72 0.47
C GLU A 11 -9.59 0.19 -0.69
N GLN A 12 -8.53 0.98 -0.47
CA GLN A 12 -7.94 1.82 -1.53
C GLN A 12 -7.36 0.96 -2.66
N LEU A 13 -6.60 -0.09 -2.33
CA LEU A 13 -6.00 -0.96 -3.34
C LEU A 13 -7.07 -1.72 -4.12
N LYS A 14 -8.12 -2.18 -3.44
CA LYS A 14 -9.29 -2.79 -4.05
C LYS A 14 -9.98 -1.83 -5.05
N ALA A 15 -10.14 -0.57 -4.67
CA ALA A 15 -10.79 0.43 -5.53
C ALA A 15 -9.99 0.75 -6.80
N VAL A 16 -8.65 0.70 -6.72
CA VAL A 16 -7.74 0.97 -7.85
C VAL A 16 -7.66 -0.24 -8.79
N SER A 17 -7.36 -1.42 -8.23
CA SER A 17 -7.20 -2.66 -9.01
C SER A 17 -8.52 -3.23 -9.56
N GLY A 18 -9.65 -2.88 -8.95
CA GLY A 18 -10.94 -3.50 -9.28
C GLY A 18 -11.09 -4.94 -8.76
N ALA A 19 -10.17 -5.40 -7.91
CA ALA A 19 -10.22 -6.71 -7.28
C ALA A 19 -11.54 -6.94 -6.52
N ALA A 20 -12.03 -8.17 -6.50
CA ALA A 20 -13.23 -8.51 -5.74
C ALA A 20 -13.01 -8.37 -4.22
N GLU A 21 -11.84 -8.76 -3.75
CA GLU A 21 -11.41 -8.72 -2.35
C GLU A 21 -9.90 -8.48 -2.27
N VAL A 22 -9.49 -7.68 -1.31
CA VAL A 22 -8.09 -7.44 -0.95
C VAL A 22 -8.02 -7.48 0.56
N GLY A 23 -7.44 -8.54 1.12
CA GLY A 23 -7.21 -8.66 2.55
C GLY A 23 -5.92 -7.96 2.98
N PRO A 24 -5.86 -7.43 4.22
CA PRO A 24 -4.65 -6.80 4.75
C PRO A 24 -3.49 -7.80 4.93
N ASP A 25 -3.80 -9.08 5.05
CA ASP A 25 -2.88 -10.19 5.27
C ASP A 25 -2.71 -11.09 4.04
N ASP A 26 -3.34 -10.74 2.92
CA ASP A 26 -3.15 -11.46 1.65
C ASP A 26 -1.83 -11.02 1.03
N ALA A 27 -1.08 -11.99 0.49
CA ALA A 27 0.13 -11.72 -0.25
C ALA A 27 -0.23 -10.97 -1.54
N ILE A 28 0.27 -9.75 -1.70
CA ILE A 28 -0.12 -8.83 -2.78
C ILE A 28 0.11 -9.48 -4.15
N GLN A 29 1.24 -10.16 -4.35
CA GLN A 29 1.55 -10.86 -5.60
C GLN A 29 0.61 -12.03 -5.95
N GLN A 30 -0.14 -12.55 -4.96
CA GLN A 30 -1.07 -13.66 -5.16
C GLN A 30 -2.48 -13.17 -5.52
N ILE A 31 -2.73 -11.86 -5.46
CA ILE A 31 -4.01 -11.26 -5.85
C ILE A 31 -3.97 -11.08 -7.37
N SER A 32 -4.64 -11.97 -8.10
CA SER A 32 -4.60 -12.00 -9.58
C SER A 32 -5.03 -10.71 -10.26
N ASP A 33 -5.89 -9.95 -9.59
CA ASP A 33 -6.47 -8.71 -10.10
C ASP A 33 -5.59 -7.49 -9.79
N VAL A 34 -4.51 -7.64 -9.02
CA VAL A 34 -3.57 -6.57 -8.69
C VAL A 34 -2.31 -6.72 -9.53
N ASP A 35 -2.03 -5.73 -10.37
CA ASP A 35 -0.79 -5.66 -11.12
C ASP A 35 0.14 -4.53 -10.64
N SER A 36 1.31 -4.41 -11.28
CA SER A 36 2.28 -3.36 -10.94
C SER A 36 1.76 -1.94 -11.22
N LEU A 37 0.88 -1.76 -12.21
CA LEU A 37 0.30 -0.46 -12.54
C LEU A 37 -0.68 -0.04 -11.43
N ASP A 38 -1.49 -0.97 -10.93
CA ASP A 38 -2.41 -0.72 -9.83
C ASP A 38 -1.68 -0.30 -8.56
N LEU A 39 -0.56 -0.95 -8.23
CA LEU A 39 0.28 -0.59 -7.09
C LEU A 39 0.85 0.83 -7.23
N MET A 40 1.24 1.21 -8.43
CA MET A 40 1.74 2.57 -8.70
C MET A 40 0.62 3.61 -8.63
N GLU A 41 -0.55 3.34 -9.20
CA GLU A 41 -1.71 4.24 -9.10
C GLU A 41 -2.17 4.41 -7.65
N TRP A 42 -2.22 3.32 -6.89
CA TRP A 42 -2.49 3.35 -5.46
C TRP A 42 -1.46 4.22 -4.71
N LEU A 43 -0.17 4.07 -5.03
CA LEU A 43 0.90 4.87 -4.42
C LEU A 43 0.74 6.36 -4.73
N TYR A 44 0.44 6.72 -5.98
CA TYR A 44 0.19 8.11 -6.36
C TYR A 44 -1.05 8.67 -5.64
N GLY A 45 -2.12 7.88 -5.52
CA GLY A 45 -3.31 8.25 -4.75
C GLY A 45 -2.98 8.49 -3.27
N PHE A 46 -2.16 7.61 -2.67
CA PHE A 46 -1.67 7.75 -1.31
C PHE A 46 -0.83 9.01 -1.13
N GLN A 47 0.17 9.25 -1.99
CA GLN A 47 1.04 10.43 -1.93
C GLN A 47 0.23 11.74 -2.06
N ASN A 48 -0.78 11.77 -2.93
CA ASN A 48 -1.65 12.93 -3.09
C ASN A 48 -2.47 13.21 -1.83
N LYS A 49 -2.98 12.16 -1.16
CA LYS A 49 -3.78 12.29 0.06
C LYS A 49 -2.92 12.55 1.31
N TYR A 50 -1.70 12.03 1.34
CA TYR A 50 -0.76 12.12 2.46
C TYR A 50 0.60 12.71 2.02
N PRO A 51 0.64 13.96 1.52
CA PRO A 51 1.86 14.54 0.93
C PRO A 51 3.01 14.79 1.93
N HIS A 52 2.74 14.61 3.22
CA HIS A 52 3.71 14.74 4.29
C HIS A 52 4.45 13.43 4.59
N ILE A 53 3.98 12.29 4.06
CA ILE A 53 4.63 10.99 4.22
C ILE A 53 5.49 10.77 2.97
N PRO A 54 6.83 10.62 3.09
CA PRO A 54 7.72 10.42 1.95
C PRO A 54 7.66 8.96 1.46
N ALA A 55 6.47 8.50 1.08
CA ALA A 55 6.27 7.20 0.44
C ALA A 55 6.70 7.28 -1.03
N ASP A 56 7.39 6.27 -1.53
CA ASP A 56 7.78 6.14 -2.94
C ASP A 56 7.79 4.66 -3.38
N GLU A 57 8.30 4.40 -4.59
CA GLU A 57 8.38 3.05 -5.16
C GLU A 57 9.21 2.07 -4.32
N SER A 58 10.06 2.55 -3.41
CA SER A 58 10.85 1.71 -2.51
C SER A 58 9.97 0.87 -1.57
N LEU A 59 8.69 1.23 -1.38
CA LEU A 59 7.73 0.41 -0.64
C LEU A 59 7.60 -1.00 -1.23
N PHE A 60 7.73 -1.11 -2.55
CA PHE A 60 7.54 -2.34 -3.33
C PHE A 60 8.84 -2.95 -3.85
N ALA A 61 10.00 -2.34 -3.60
CA ALA A 61 11.29 -2.81 -4.11
C ALA A 61 11.63 -4.27 -3.73
N ASP A 62 11.17 -4.69 -2.54
CA ASP A 62 11.40 -6.04 -2.00
C ASP A 62 10.09 -6.83 -1.88
N ILE A 63 9.12 -6.62 -2.78
CA ILE A 63 7.85 -7.35 -2.74
C ILE A 63 8.08 -8.81 -3.13
N ASP A 64 7.75 -9.73 -2.24
CA ASP A 64 7.83 -11.18 -2.43
C ASP A 64 6.44 -11.83 -2.31
N ASP A 65 6.41 -13.16 -2.35
CA ASP A 65 5.21 -13.98 -2.24
C ASP A 65 4.58 -13.99 -0.83
N GLN A 66 5.20 -13.31 0.14
CA GLN A 66 4.71 -13.16 1.51
C GLN A 66 4.40 -11.70 1.88
N THR A 67 4.66 -10.76 0.97
CA THR A 67 4.48 -9.35 1.26
C THR A 67 3.00 -8.98 1.20
N THR A 68 2.46 -8.57 2.34
CA THR A 68 1.06 -8.16 2.51
C THR A 68 0.94 -6.65 2.64
N LEU A 69 -0.30 -6.13 2.57
CA LEU A 69 -0.55 -4.72 2.90
C LEU A 69 -0.19 -4.36 4.34
N ARG A 70 -0.24 -5.31 5.28
CA ARG A 70 0.27 -5.09 6.65
C ARG A 70 1.76 -4.78 6.66
N SER A 71 2.54 -5.47 5.84
CA SER A 71 3.97 -5.18 5.66
C SER A 71 4.21 -3.79 5.07
N VAL A 72 3.43 -3.40 4.06
CA VAL A 72 3.49 -2.04 3.48
C VAL A 72 3.09 -0.97 4.49
N HIS A 73 2.01 -1.20 5.25
CA HIS A 73 1.55 -0.31 6.31
C HIS A 73 2.64 -0.10 7.39
N ALA A 74 3.34 -1.16 7.79
CA ALA A 74 4.46 -1.03 8.73
C ALA A 74 5.58 -0.12 8.20
N LYS A 75 5.92 -0.23 6.90
CA LYS A 75 6.88 0.68 6.24
C LYS A 75 6.38 2.12 6.24
N LEU A 76 5.10 2.35 5.92
CA LEU A 76 4.47 3.68 5.92
C LEU A 76 4.51 4.32 7.32
N VAL A 77 4.20 3.55 8.37
CA VAL A 77 4.28 4.01 9.76
C VAL A 77 5.70 4.40 10.14
N ALA A 78 6.70 3.61 9.73
CA ALA A 78 8.11 3.94 9.96
C ALA A 78 8.51 5.24 9.26
N LEU A 79 8.11 5.44 8.00
CA LEU A 79 8.39 6.66 7.23
C LEU A 79 7.75 7.89 7.86
N ALA A 80 6.47 7.80 8.24
CA ALA A 80 5.76 8.90 8.87
C ALA A 80 6.33 9.25 10.25
N THR A 81 6.85 8.26 10.99
CA THR A 81 7.51 8.50 12.29
C THR A 81 8.89 9.13 12.11
N ALA A 82 9.65 8.75 11.07
CA ALA A 82 10.98 9.29 10.79
C ALA A 82 10.94 10.71 10.20
N ALA A 83 9.82 11.10 9.57
CA ALA A 83 9.61 12.44 9.01
C ALA A 83 9.24 13.51 10.07
N ASN A 84 9.22 13.15 11.36
CA ASN A 84 8.72 13.94 12.48
C ASN A 84 9.84 14.28 13.46
#